data_AF-Q8C016-F1
#
_entry.id   AF-Q8C016-F1
#
_cell.length_a   1.000
_cell.length_b   1.000
_cell.length_c   1.000
_cell.angle_alpha   90.00
_cell.angle_beta   90.00
_cell.angle_gamma   90.00
#
_symmetry.space_group_name_H-M   'P 1'
#
loop_
_entity.id
_entity.type
_entity.pdbx_description
1 polymer ?
#
loop_
_entity_poly.entity_id
_entity_poly.type
_entity_poly.pdbx_seq_one_letter_code
_entity_poly.pdbx_strand_id
1 'polypeptide(L)'
;MAPGALLLEAQKEYEKESQKADEYLREIQELGQLIQAVQQCIEAAGHEHQPDMQKSLLRAASFGKCFLDRFPPDSFVHMCQDLRVLNAIRDYHIGIPLTYTQYKQLTIQVLLDRLVLRRLYPLAIQICEYLRLPEVQGVSRILAHWACYKVQQKDVSDEDVARAINQKLGDTPGVSYSNIAARAYGCGRTELAIKLLEYEPRSGEQVPLLLKMKRSKLALSKAIESGDTDLVFTVLLHLKNELNRGDFFMTLRNQPMALSLYRQFCKHQELDTLKDLYNQDDNHQELGSFHIRASYAAEERIEGRVAALQTAADAFYKAKNEFAAKATEDQMRLLRIQRRLEDELGGRFLDLSLHDTVTTLILGGHNKRAEQLARDFRIPDKRLWWLKLAALADLEDWEELEKFSKSKITDWLPALCRDLHETA
;
A
#
# COMPACT_ATOMS: atom_id res chain seq x y z
N MET A 1 -28.27 -39.48 53.09
CA MET A 1 -28.01 -39.51 51.63
C MET A 1 -27.14 -38.31 51.27
N ALA A 2 -26.46 -38.32 50.12
CA ALA A 2 -25.71 -37.13 49.68
C ALA A 2 -26.68 -35.96 49.38
N PRO A 3 -26.30 -34.69 49.65
CA PRO A 3 -27.20 -33.54 49.49
C PRO A 3 -27.78 -33.41 48.07
N GLY A 4 -26.97 -33.63 47.03
CA GLY A 4 -27.45 -33.60 45.64
C GLY A 4 -28.43 -34.73 45.31
N ALA A 5 -28.27 -35.92 45.91
CA ALA A 5 -29.21 -37.03 45.70
C ALA A 5 -30.58 -36.74 46.35
N LEU A 6 -30.60 -36.13 47.54
CA LEU A 6 -31.82 -35.68 48.19
C LEU A 6 -32.55 -34.61 47.35
N LEU A 7 -31.79 -33.67 46.77
CA LEU A 7 -32.37 -32.63 45.91
C LEU A 7 -32.96 -33.19 44.62
N LEU A 8 -32.35 -34.23 44.06
CA LEU A 8 -32.88 -34.94 42.89
C LEU A 8 -34.20 -35.67 43.23
N GLU A 9 -34.27 -36.35 44.37
CA GLU A 9 -35.50 -37.00 44.82
C GLU A 9 -36.60 -35.99 45.17
N ALA A 10 -36.24 -34.86 45.79
CA ALA A 10 -37.16 -33.74 46.02
C ALA A 10 -37.76 -33.23 44.71
N GLN A 11 -36.94 -33.08 43.67
CA GLN A 11 -37.40 -32.64 42.35
C GLN A 11 -38.31 -33.68 41.66
N LYS A 12 -38.03 -34.98 41.80
CA LYS A 12 -38.90 -36.05 41.27
C LYS A 12 -40.24 -36.10 42.00
N GLU A 13 -40.26 -35.95 43.32
CA GLU A 13 -41.51 -35.90 44.10
C GLU A 13 -42.31 -34.63 43.79
N TYR A 14 -41.62 -33.52 43.49
CA TYR A 14 -42.26 -32.29 43.02
C TYR A 14 -42.94 -32.49 41.65
N GLU A 15 -42.28 -33.16 40.70
CA GLU A 15 -42.91 -33.52 39.41
C GLU A 15 -44.13 -34.45 39.57
N LYS A 16 -44.23 -35.19 40.68
CA LYS A 16 -45.39 -36.03 41.04
C LYS A 16 -46.45 -35.32 41.88
N GLU A 17 -46.31 -34.01 42.14
CA GLU A 17 -47.20 -33.22 43.01
C GLU A 17 -47.30 -33.79 44.46
N SER A 18 -46.22 -34.43 44.93
CA SER A 18 -46.15 -35.08 46.24
C SER A 18 -45.63 -34.12 47.33
N GLN A 19 -46.26 -34.12 48.50
CA GLN A 19 -45.85 -33.29 49.65
C GLN A 19 -44.43 -33.60 50.16
N LYS A 20 -43.92 -34.80 49.86
CA LYS A 20 -42.57 -35.25 50.22
C LYS A 20 -41.47 -34.37 49.64
N ALA A 21 -41.75 -33.65 48.56
CA ALA A 21 -40.81 -32.69 47.98
C ALA A 21 -40.43 -31.59 48.97
N ASP A 22 -41.39 -31.06 49.74
CA ASP A 22 -41.16 -30.02 50.75
C ASP A 22 -40.43 -30.58 51.98
N GLU A 23 -40.73 -31.83 52.38
CA GLU A 23 -40.02 -32.51 53.46
C GLU A 23 -38.51 -32.65 53.16
N TYR A 24 -38.17 -33.17 51.98
CA TYR A 24 -36.77 -33.31 51.57
C TYR A 24 -36.08 -31.95 51.39
N LEU A 25 -36.81 -30.92 50.94
CA LEU A 25 -36.24 -29.60 50.76
C LEU A 25 -35.95 -28.92 52.10
N ARG A 26 -36.85 -29.04 53.08
CA ARG A 26 -36.62 -28.56 54.45
C ARG A 26 -35.45 -29.28 55.11
N GLU A 27 -35.34 -30.60 54.95
CA GLU A 27 -34.19 -31.37 55.46
C GLU A 27 -32.85 -30.81 54.93
N ILE A 28 -32.77 -30.50 53.64
CA ILE A 28 -31.56 -29.92 53.02
C ILE A 28 -31.30 -28.48 53.53
N GLN A 29 -32.35 -27.69 53.74
CA GLN A 29 -32.27 -26.32 54.23
C GLN A 29 -31.85 -26.25 55.71
N GLU A 30 -32.41 -27.10 56.56
CA GLU A 30 -32.07 -27.21 57.99
C GLU A 30 -30.59 -27.56 58.20
N LEU A 31 -30.05 -28.41 57.32
CA LEU A 31 -28.63 -28.77 57.31
C LEU A 31 -27.73 -27.67 56.68
N GLY A 32 -28.30 -26.60 56.13
CA GLY A 32 -27.55 -25.53 55.46
C GLY A 32 -26.81 -25.98 54.19
N GLN A 33 -27.19 -27.13 53.61
CA GLN A 33 -26.45 -27.80 52.53
C GLN A 33 -27.03 -27.55 51.13
N LEU A 34 -28.03 -26.67 51.00
CA LEU A 34 -28.75 -26.44 49.73
C LEU A 34 -27.82 -25.95 48.61
N ILE A 35 -26.86 -25.07 48.91
CA ILE A 35 -25.87 -24.60 47.92
C ILE A 35 -25.01 -25.77 47.43
N GLN A 36 -24.55 -26.63 48.36
CA GLN A 36 -23.76 -27.82 48.04
C GLN A 36 -24.58 -28.82 47.23
N ALA A 37 -25.86 -29.01 47.54
CA ALA A 37 -26.76 -29.90 46.80
C ALA A 37 -26.94 -29.43 45.35
N VAL A 38 -27.18 -28.14 45.13
CA VAL A 38 -27.28 -27.54 43.79
C VAL A 38 -25.97 -27.73 43.01
N GLN A 39 -24.83 -27.42 43.64
CA GLN A 39 -23.51 -27.56 43.01
C GLN A 39 -23.20 -29.03 42.64
N GLN A 40 -23.51 -29.97 43.53
CA GLN A 40 -23.36 -31.41 43.27
C GLN A 40 -24.24 -31.89 42.11
N CYS A 41 -25.49 -31.42 42.01
CA CYS A 41 -26.36 -31.75 40.87
C CYS A 41 -25.80 -31.21 39.54
N ILE A 42 -25.24 -29.99 39.54
CA ILE A 42 -24.60 -29.38 38.37
C ILE A 42 -23.36 -30.21 37.96
N GLU A 43 -22.48 -30.51 38.90
CA GLU A 43 -21.25 -31.28 38.64
C GLU A 43 -21.56 -32.71 38.21
N ALA A 44 -22.49 -33.39 38.88
CA ALA A 44 -22.93 -34.72 38.51
C ALA A 44 -23.49 -34.78 37.09
N ALA A 45 -24.23 -33.75 36.65
CA ALA A 45 -24.72 -33.67 35.28
C ALA A 45 -23.57 -33.68 34.26
N GLY A 46 -22.43 -33.05 34.58
CA GLY A 46 -21.22 -33.05 33.73
C GLY A 46 -20.62 -34.45 33.53
N HIS A 47 -20.66 -35.29 34.56
CA HIS A 47 -20.09 -36.64 34.53
C HIS A 47 -21.03 -37.69 33.93
N GLU A 48 -22.30 -37.37 33.76
CA GLU A 48 -23.29 -38.23 33.15
C GLU A 48 -23.21 -38.20 31.62
N HIS A 49 -23.54 -39.32 30.97
CA HIS A 49 -23.52 -39.47 29.51
C HIS A 49 -24.93 -39.54 28.93
N GLN A 50 -25.92 -40.00 29.69
CA GLN A 50 -27.30 -40.09 29.23
C GLN A 50 -27.98 -38.70 29.25
N PRO A 51 -28.47 -38.17 28.11
CA PRO A 51 -29.06 -36.83 28.06
C PRO A 51 -30.28 -36.64 28.98
N ASP A 52 -31.06 -37.70 29.21
CA ASP A 52 -32.25 -37.61 30.06
C ASP A 52 -31.89 -37.47 31.54
N MET A 53 -30.85 -38.17 31.99
CA MET A 53 -30.34 -38.05 33.36
C MET A 53 -29.63 -36.70 33.57
N GLN A 54 -28.85 -36.23 32.58
CA GLN A 54 -28.29 -34.87 32.61
C GLN A 54 -29.38 -33.80 32.77
N LYS A 55 -30.48 -33.90 32.00
CA LYS A 55 -31.62 -32.99 32.12
C LYS A 55 -32.28 -33.07 33.48
N SER A 56 -32.47 -34.27 34.03
CA SER A 56 -33.06 -34.47 35.37
C SER A 56 -32.20 -33.82 36.46
N LEU A 57 -30.88 -34.02 36.43
CA LEU A 57 -29.93 -33.39 37.36
C LEU A 57 -29.93 -31.86 37.24
N LEU A 58 -29.96 -31.32 36.01
CA LEU A 58 -30.04 -29.87 35.79
C LEU A 58 -31.40 -29.30 36.22
N ARG A 59 -32.52 -30.04 36.06
CA ARG A 59 -33.82 -29.63 36.60
C ARG A 59 -33.81 -29.60 38.12
N ALA A 60 -33.20 -30.58 38.78
CA ALA A 60 -33.03 -30.59 40.23
C ALA A 60 -32.18 -29.41 40.72
N ALA A 61 -31.09 -29.09 40.02
CA ALA A 61 -30.31 -27.89 40.29
C ALA A 61 -31.12 -26.60 40.08
N SER A 62 -31.92 -26.51 39.01
CA SER A 62 -32.81 -25.38 38.73
C SER A 62 -33.89 -25.21 39.80
N PHE A 63 -34.43 -26.33 40.29
CA PHE A 63 -35.42 -26.36 41.37
C PHE A 63 -34.81 -25.85 42.68
N GLY A 64 -33.65 -26.37 43.09
CA GLY A 64 -32.98 -25.92 44.31
C GLY A 64 -32.56 -24.44 44.28
N LYS A 65 -32.20 -23.92 43.10
CA LYS A 65 -31.88 -22.49 42.91
C LYS A 65 -33.03 -21.55 43.26
N CYS A 66 -34.28 -21.95 43.07
CA CYS A 66 -35.45 -21.11 43.38
C CYS A 66 -35.57 -20.77 44.87
N PHE A 67 -34.90 -21.54 45.74
CA PHE A 67 -34.96 -21.38 47.19
C PHE A 67 -33.68 -20.76 47.77
N LEU A 68 -32.81 -20.21 46.91
CA LEU A 68 -31.58 -19.51 47.30
C LEU A 68 -31.66 -18.03 46.92
N ASP A 69 -31.42 -17.13 47.87
CA ASP A 69 -31.47 -15.68 47.64
C ASP A 69 -30.35 -15.19 46.70
N ARG A 70 -29.18 -15.85 46.71
CA ARG A 70 -28.01 -15.49 45.90
C ARG A 70 -27.26 -16.74 45.45
N PHE A 71 -27.47 -17.17 44.21
CA PHE A 71 -26.67 -18.22 43.58
C PHE A 71 -26.06 -17.69 42.26
N PRO A 72 -24.74 -17.84 42.03
CA PRO A 72 -24.11 -17.38 40.79
C PRO A 72 -24.65 -18.18 39.60
N PRO A 73 -25.26 -17.53 38.58
CA PRO A 73 -25.87 -18.24 37.46
C PRO A 73 -24.82 -18.93 36.57
N ASP A 74 -23.58 -18.42 36.57
CA ASP A 74 -22.52 -18.78 35.63
C ASP A 74 -22.22 -20.28 35.61
N SER A 75 -22.11 -20.94 36.77
CA SER A 75 -21.77 -22.37 36.85
C SER A 75 -22.80 -23.25 36.14
N PHE A 76 -24.07 -22.92 36.29
CA PHE A 76 -25.18 -23.65 35.66
C PHE A 76 -25.28 -23.36 34.17
N VAL A 77 -25.12 -22.10 33.78
CA VAL A 77 -25.16 -21.70 32.37
C VAL A 77 -24.01 -22.35 31.61
N HIS A 78 -22.79 -22.30 32.16
CA HIS A 78 -21.63 -22.95 31.57
C HIS A 78 -21.78 -24.47 31.49
N MET A 79 -22.28 -25.12 32.54
CA MET A 79 -22.55 -26.56 32.47
C MET A 79 -23.57 -26.91 31.38
N CYS A 80 -24.65 -26.15 31.26
CA CYS A 80 -25.63 -26.32 30.18
C CYS A 80 -25.01 -26.15 28.78
N GLN A 81 -24.13 -25.14 28.62
CA GLN A 81 -23.42 -24.89 27.37
C GLN A 81 -22.47 -26.05 27.03
N ASP A 82 -21.64 -26.45 27.99
CA ASP A 82 -20.66 -27.53 27.82
C ASP A 82 -21.33 -28.87 27.51
N LEU A 83 -22.41 -29.21 28.21
CA LEU A 83 -23.17 -30.43 27.97
C LEU A 83 -23.82 -30.44 26.59
N ARG A 84 -24.31 -29.30 26.11
CA ARG A 84 -24.87 -29.22 24.75
C ARG A 84 -23.79 -29.49 23.69
N VAL A 85 -22.59 -28.93 23.87
CA VAL A 85 -21.45 -29.20 22.98
C VAL A 85 -21.00 -30.66 23.10
N LEU A 86 -20.82 -31.18 24.32
CA LEU A 86 -20.42 -32.55 24.59
C LEU A 86 -21.40 -33.57 23.99
N ASN A 87 -22.70 -33.36 24.15
CA ASN A 87 -23.70 -34.26 23.58
C ASN A 87 -23.68 -34.22 22.05
N ALA A 88 -23.51 -33.05 21.44
CA ALA A 88 -23.42 -32.93 19.98
C ALA A 88 -22.20 -33.68 19.41
N ILE A 89 -21.05 -33.63 20.09
CA ILE A 89 -19.84 -34.33 19.63
C ILE A 89 -19.82 -35.83 19.98
N ARG A 90 -20.55 -36.22 21.03
CA ARG A 90 -20.73 -37.63 21.45
C ARG A 90 -21.75 -38.38 20.59
N ASP A 91 -22.61 -37.66 19.87
CA ASP A 91 -23.55 -38.27 18.92
C ASP A 91 -22.85 -39.29 18.02
N TYR A 92 -23.49 -40.43 17.78
CA TYR A 92 -22.84 -41.57 17.11
C TYR A 92 -22.39 -41.27 15.68
N HIS A 93 -23.02 -40.30 15.00
CA HIS A 93 -22.57 -39.84 13.67
C HIS A 93 -21.27 -39.05 13.75
N ILE A 94 -21.03 -38.37 14.87
CA ILE A 94 -19.80 -37.60 15.11
C ILE A 94 -18.75 -38.51 15.75
N GLY A 95 -19.05 -39.18 16.85
CA GLY A 95 -18.21 -40.22 17.45
C GLY A 95 -16.98 -39.69 18.18
N ILE A 96 -17.08 -38.59 18.92
CA ILE A 96 -16.01 -38.08 19.79
C ILE A 96 -16.43 -38.29 21.26
N PRO A 97 -16.05 -39.41 21.90
CA PRO A 97 -16.47 -39.74 23.27
C PRO A 97 -15.62 -39.02 24.31
N LEU A 98 -15.72 -37.69 24.38
CA LEU A 98 -15.02 -36.90 25.40
C LEU A 98 -15.81 -36.88 26.71
N THR A 99 -15.12 -37.15 27.82
CA THR A 99 -15.64 -36.87 29.17
C THR A 99 -15.61 -35.37 29.46
N TYR A 100 -16.38 -34.90 30.45
CA TYR A 100 -16.39 -33.48 30.82
C TYR A 100 -15.02 -32.98 31.30
N THR A 101 -14.29 -33.80 32.08
CA THR A 101 -12.94 -33.48 32.55
C THR A 101 -11.97 -33.33 31.39
N GLN A 102 -12.00 -34.25 30.42
CA GLN A 102 -11.19 -34.16 29.21
C GLN A 102 -11.55 -32.94 28.37
N TYR A 103 -12.84 -32.63 28.19
CA TYR A 103 -13.27 -31.44 27.46
C TYR A 103 -12.75 -30.15 28.09
N LYS A 104 -12.78 -30.03 29.42
CA LYS A 104 -12.22 -28.88 30.14
C LYS A 104 -10.71 -28.76 29.98
N GLN A 105 -9.97 -29.87 30.00
CA GLN A 105 -8.51 -29.87 29.81
C GLN A 105 -8.09 -29.62 28.36
N LEU A 106 -8.87 -30.13 27.39
CA LEU A 106 -8.56 -30.05 25.97
C LEU A 106 -8.64 -28.61 25.44
N THR A 107 -9.51 -27.78 26.02
CA THR A 107 -9.97 -26.48 25.52
C THR A 107 -10.85 -26.56 24.27
N ILE A 108 -11.68 -25.53 24.07
CA ILE A 108 -12.58 -25.44 22.91
C ILE A 108 -11.83 -25.36 21.58
N GLN A 109 -10.66 -24.70 21.57
CA GLN A 109 -9.89 -24.47 20.35
C GLN A 109 -9.37 -25.79 19.75
N VAL A 110 -8.85 -26.68 20.60
CA VAL A 110 -8.36 -28.00 20.17
C VAL A 110 -9.52 -28.90 19.73
N LEU A 111 -10.70 -28.76 20.35
CA LEU A 111 -11.90 -29.48 19.91
C LEU A 111 -12.30 -29.05 18.49
N LEU A 112 -12.36 -27.74 18.24
CA LEU A 112 -12.66 -27.19 16.92
C LEU A 112 -11.63 -27.67 15.89
N ASP A 113 -10.34 -27.66 16.22
CA ASP A 113 -9.29 -28.16 15.33
C ASP A 113 -9.48 -29.64 14.97
N ARG A 114 -9.88 -30.48 15.93
CA ARG A 114 -10.21 -31.89 15.67
C ARG A 114 -11.43 -32.05 14.75
N LEU A 115 -12.48 -31.26 14.96
CA LEU A 115 -13.67 -31.28 14.10
C LEU A 115 -13.32 -30.86 12.67
N VAL A 116 -12.51 -29.81 12.54
CA VAL A 116 -12.02 -29.27 11.27
C VAL A 116 -11.15 -30.29 10.52
N LEU A 117 -10.23 -30.97 11.22
CA LEU A 117 -9.42 -32.05 10.64
C LEU A 117 -10.26 -33.24 10.16
N ARG A 118 -11.36 -33.54 10.85
CA ARG A 118 -12.35 -34.55 10.44
C ARG A 118 -13.37 -34.04 9.41
N ARG A 119 -13.23 -32.79 8.94
CA ARG A 119 -14.09 -32.15 7.93
C ARG A 119 -15.54 -31.96 8.39
N LEU A 120 -15.77 -31.91 9.70
CA LEU A 120 -17.08 -31.66 10.31
C LEU A 120 -17.33 -30.15 10.46
N TYR A 121 -17.16 -29.42 9.35
CA TYR A 121 -17.24 -27.95 9.34
C TYR A 121 -18.59 -27.39 9.83
N PRO A 122 -19.76 -27.92 9.42
CA PRO A 122 -21.05 -27.37 9.87
C PRO A 122 -21.21 -27.41 11.38
N LEU A 123 -20.82 -28.52 12.02
CA LEU A 123 -20.88 -28.66 13.46
C LEU A 123 -19.90 -27.72 14.17
N ALA A 124 -18.67 -27.59 13.64
CA ALA A 124 -17.68 -26.67 14.20
C ALA A 124 -18.16 -25.20 14.16
N ILE A 125 -18.81 -24.79 13.06
CA ILE A 125 -19.39 -23.44 12.90
C ILE A 125 -20.53 -23.25 13.91
N GLN A 126 -21.47 -24.21 14.01
CA GLN A 126 -22.57 -24.14 14.96
C GLN A 126 -22.09 -24.02 16.42
N ILE A 127 -21.02 -24.74 16.78
CA ILE A 127 -20.41 -24.63 18.11
C ILE A 127 -19.80 -23.24 18.34
N CYS A 128 -19.12 -22.67 17.34
CA CYS A 128 -18.55 -21.32 17.44
C CYS A 128 -19.62 -20.25 17.62
N GLU A 129 -20.70 -20.31 16.84
CA GLU A 129 -21.84 -19.40 16.93
C GLU A 129 -22.55 -19.54 18.29
N TYR A 130 -22.76 -20.78 18.73
CA TYR A 130 -23.41 -21.06 20.01
C TYR A 130 -22.62 -20.51 21.20
N LEU A 131 -21.30 -20.69 21.20
CA LEU A 131 -20.40 -20.20 22.25
C LEU A 131 -20.03 -18.72 22.06
N ARG A 132 -20.48 -18.08 20.97
CA ARG A 132 -20.20 -16.68 20.62
C ARG A 132 -18.70 -16.36 20.62
N LEU A 133 -17.91 -17.27 20.04
CA LEU A 133 -16.47 -17.06 19.91
C LEU A 133 -16.17 -15.89 18.97
N PRO A 134 -15.07 -15.14 19.19
CA PRO A 134 -14.66 -14.08 18.28
C PRO A 134 -14.50 -14.62 16.85
N GLU A 135 -15.01 -13.90 15.85
CA GLU A 135 -15.09 -14.35 14.46
C GLU A 135 -13.73 -14.84 13.90
N VAL A 136 -12.67 -14.10 14.21
CA VAL A 136 -11.28 -14.42 13.80
C VAL A 136 -10.81 -15.77 14.34
N GLN A 137 -11.16 -16.12 15.57
CA GLN A 137 -10.75 -17.37 16.22
C GLN A 137 -11.75 -18.51 16.00
N GLY A 138 -12.99 -18.19 15.62
CA GLY A 138 -14.08 -19.13 15.39
C GLY A 138 -14.33 -19.35 13.90
N VAL A 139 -15.42 -18.77 13.40
CA VAL A 139 -15.99 -19.08 12.08
C VAL A 139 -15.03 -18.77 10.94
N SER A 140 -14.36 -17.61 10.94
CA SER A 140 -13.46 -17.20 9.84
C SER A 140 -12.29 -18.18 9.68
N ARG A 141 -11.71 -18.65 10.79
CA ARG A 141 -10.64 -19.68 10.78
C ARG A 141 -11.12 -21.00 10.19
N ILE A 142 -12.33 -21.43 10.57
CA ILE A 142 -12.92 -22.69 10.08
C ILE A 142 -13.20 -22.60 8.58
N LEU A 143 -13.76 -21.48 8.11
CA LEU A 143 -14.03 -21.21 6.70
C LEU A 143 -12.75 -21.15 5.87
N ALA A 144 -11.68 -20.54 6.39
CA ALA A 144 -10.38 -20.53 5.73
C ALA A 144 -9.82 -21.95 5.54
N HIS A 145 -9.93 -22.80 6.55
CA HIS A 145 -9.51 -24.21 6.44
C HIS A 145 -10.40 -25.00 5.47
N TRP A 146 -11.71 -24.78 5.50
CA TRP A 146 -12.64 -25.36 4.54
C TRP A 146 -12.28 -24.98 3.10
N ALA A 147 -11.99 -23.69 2.85
CA ALA A 147 -11.60 -23.22 1.53
C ALA A 147 -10.27 -23.84 1.07
N CYS A 148 -9.26 -23.91 1.95
CA CYS A 148 -8.00 -24.60 1.67
C CYS A 148 -8.19 -26.08 1.31
N TYR A 149 -9.11 -26.77 1.99
CA TYR A 149 -9.49 -28.14 1.65
C TYR A 149 -10.22 -28.21 0.30
N LYS A 150 -11.16 -27.30 0.04
CA LYS A 150 -11.94 -27.26 -1.20
C LYS A 150 -11.06 -27.06 -2.43
N VAL A 151 -10.03 -26.23 -2.33
CA VAL A 151 -9.02 -25.99 -3.37
C VAL A 151 -8.24 -27.25 -3.76
N GLN A 152 -8.03 -28.18 -2.83
CA GLN A 152 -7.29 -29.43 -3.07
C GLN A 152 -8.07 -30.45 -3.91
N GLN A 153 -9.38 -30.27 -4.09
CA GLN A 153 -10.26 -31.18 -4.83
C GLN A 153 -10.02 -31.06 -6.34
N LYS A 154 -9.33 -32.03 -6.94
CA LYS A 154 -8.93 -32.04 -8.35
C LYS A 154 -10.05 -32.49 -9.32
N ASP A 155 -11.11 -33.07 -8.77
CA ASP A 155 -12.28 -33.59 -9.47
C ASP A 155 -13.27 -32.50 -9.91
N VAL A 156 -13.14 -31.28 -9.37
CA VAL A 156 -14.02 -30.14 -9.67
C VAL A 156 -13.26 -29.09 -10.47
N SER A 157 -13.94 -28.42 -11.41
CA SER A 157 -13.34 -27.36 -12.23
C SER A 157 -12.81 -26.20 -11.38
N ASP A 158 -11.74 -25.53 -11.85
CA ASP A 158 -11.18 -24.34 -11.18
C ASP A 158 -12.23 -23.22 -11.02
N GLU A 159 -13.15 -23.09 -11.98
CA GLU A 159 -14.22 -22.08 -11.94
C GLU A 159 -15.26 -22.34 -10.87
N ASP A 160 -15.73 -23.58 -10.79
CA ASP A 160 -16.77 -23.93 -9.82
C ASP A 160 -16.21 -23.92 -8.41
N VAL A 161 -14.94 -24.28 -8.21
CA VAL A 161 -14.25 -24.13 -6.93
C VAL A 161 -14.15 -22.66 -6.53
N ALA A 162 -13.67 -21.79 -7.42
CA ALA A 162 -13.57 -20.35 -7.14
C ALA A 162 -14.93 -19.73 -6.80
N ARG A 163 -15.97 -20.05 -7.58
CA ARG A 163 -17.34 -19.56 -7.35
C ARG A 163 -17.90 -20.05 -6.03
N ALA A 164 -17.73 -21.34 -5.70
CA ALA A 164 -18.23 -21.91 -4.44
C ALA A 164 -17.53 -21.30 -3.22
N ILE A 165 -16.22 -21.06 -3.31
CA ILE A 165 -15.43 -20.41 -2.26
C ILE A 165 -15.91 -18.96 -2.07
N ASN A 166 -16.05 -18.18 -3.15
CA ASN A 166 -16.53 -16.81 -3.10
C ASN A 166 -17.98 -16.70 -2.57
N GLN A 167 -18.88 -17.60 -2.96
CA GLN A 167 -20.26 -17.61 -2.45
C GLN A 167 -20.35 -17.89 -0.94
N LYS A 168 -19.41 -18.64 -0.38
CA LYS A 168 -19.40 -19.00 1.06
C LYS A 168 -18.62 -18.03 1.92
N LEU A 169 -17.50 -17.51 1.41
CA LEU A 169 -16.68 -16.54 2.10
C LEU A 169 -17.19 -15.13 1.92
N GLY A 170 -17.61 -14.73 0.72
CA GLY A 170 -18.01 -13.36 0.39
C GLY A 170 -17.04 -12.34 0.99
N ASP A 171 -17.60 -11.40 1.75
CA ASP A 171 -16.87 -10.36 2.49
C ASP A 171 -16.67 -10.72 3.98
N THR A 172 -16.57 -12.01 4.32
CA THR A 172 -16.38 -12.43 5.71
C THR A 172 -15.10 -11.81 6.30
N PRO A 173 -15.21 -11.04 7.39
CA PRO A 173 -14.06 -10.37 7.96
C PRO A 173 -13.05 -11.38 8.51
N GLY A 174 -11.76 -11.10 8.27
CA GLY A 174 -10.64 -11.90 8.77
C GLY A 174 -10.25 -13.10 7.92
N VAL A 175 -10.94 -13.39 6.81
CA VAL A 175 -10.45 -14.39 5.84
C VAL A 175 -9.67 -13.70 4.73
N SER A 176 -8.45 -14.19 4.47
CA SER A 176 -7.63 -13.74 3.35
C SER A 176 -7.65 -14.74 2.22
N TYR A 177 -8.10 -14.29 1.05
CA TYR A 177 -8.03 -15.04 -0.20
C TYR A 177 -6.59 -15.28 -0.65
N SER A 178 -5.62 -14.43 -0.29
CA SER A 178 -4.20 -14.63 -0.62
C SER A 178 -3.66 -15.96 -0.05
N ASN A 179 -4.01 -16.29 1.20
CA ASN A 179 -3.62 -17.57 1.83
C ASN A 179 -4.25 -18.78 1.13
N ILE A 180 -5.51 -18.66 0.72
CA ILE A 180 -6.24 -19.72 0.02
C ILE A 180 -5.65 -19.92 -1.38
N ALA A 181 -5.36 -18.82 -2.09
CA ALA A 181 -4.70 -18.83 -3.39
C ALA A 181 -3.27 -19.40 -3.32
N ALA A 182 -2.51 -19.08 -2.27
CA ALA A 182 -1.19 -19.65 -2.05
C ALA A 182 -1.25 -21.17 -1.88
N ARG A 183 -2.32 -21.69 -1.25
CA ARG A 183 -2.58 -23.13 -1.20
C ARG A 183 -2.98 -23.72 -2.55
N ALA A 184 -3.79 -23.02 -3.34
CA ALA A 184 -4.12 -23.45 -4.70
C ALA A 184 -2.88 -23.61 -5.58
N TYR A 185 -2.00 -22.62 -5.51
CA TYR A 185 -0.71 -22.65 -6.21
C TYR A 185 0.17 -23.81 -5.73
N GLY A 186 0.28 -24.04 -4.42
CA GLY A 186 1.02 -25.18 -3.86
C GLY A 186 0.47 -26.56 -4.27
N CYS A 187 -0.79 -26.63 -4.70
CA CYS A 187 -1.40 -27.84 -5.26
C CYS A 187 -1.27 -27.96 -6.79
N GLY A 188 -0.57 -27.01 -7.45
CA GLY A 188 -0.39 -26.95 -8.90
C GLY A 188 -1.56 -26.32 -9.67
N ARG A 189 -2.56 -25.77 -8.98
CA ARG A 189 -3.74 -25.13 -9.60
C ARG A 189 -3.51 -23.63 -9.77
N THR A 190 -2.65 -23.29 -10.72
CA THR A 190 -2.22 -21.89 -10.95
C THR A 190 -3.39 -21.00 -11.39
N GLU A 191 -4.28 -21.47 -12.26
CA GLU A 191 -5.41 -20.67 -12.74
C GLU A 191 -6.46 -20.41 -11.65
N LEU A 192 -6.79 -21.44 -10.84
CA LEU A 192 -7.58 -21.25 -9.63
C LEU A 192 -6.96 -20.23 -8.67
N ALA A 193 -5.65 -20.28 -8.45
CA ALA A 193 -4.96 -19.32 -7.57
C ALA A 193 -5.11 -17.87 -8.07
N ILE A 194 -5.01 -17.65 -9.39
CA ILE A 194 -5.22 -16.31 -9.99
C ILE A 194 -6.67 -15.86 -9.78
N LYS A 195 -7.66 -16.72 -10.06
CA LYS A 195 -9.09 -16.38 -9.88
C LYS A 195 -9.44 -16.07 -8.42
N LEU A 196 -8.85 -16.82 -7.47
CA LEU A 196 -9.07 -16.54 -6.05
C LEU A 196 -8.44 -15.23 -5.61
N LEU A 197 -7.29 -14.84 -6.18
CA LEU A 197 -6.65 -13.56 -5.89
C LEU A 197 -7.47 -12.36 -6.36
N GLU A 198 -8.27 -12.50 -7.42
CA GLU A 198 -9.17 -11.42 -7.87
C GLU A 198 -10.20 -11.02 -6.80
N TYR A 199 -10.52 -11.92 -5.86
CA TYR A 199 -11.40 -11.65 -4.73
C TYR A 199 -10.68 -11.08 -3.50
N GLU A 200 -9.35 -11.03 -3.46
CA GLU A 200 -8.63 -10.39 -2.34
C GLU A 200 -8.74 -8.86 -2.47
N PRO A 201 -9.29 -8.14 -1.49
CA PRO A 201 -9.43 -6.68 -1.59
C PRO A 201 -8.10 -5.93 -1.44
N ARG A 202 -7.09 -6.56 -0.83
CA ARG A 202 -5.79 -5.95 -0.52
C ARG A 202 -4.78 -6.22 -1.64
N SER A 203 -4.52 -5.21 -2.46
CA SER A 203 -3.51 -5.26 -3.53
C SER A 203 -2.11 -5.64 -3.02
N GLY A 204 -1.73 -5.17 -1.84
CA GLY A 204 -0.45 -5.48 -1.20
C GLY A 204 -0.25 -6.97 -0.89
N GLU A 205 -1.32 -7.75 -0.76
CA GLU A 205 -1.29 -9.20 -0.59
C GLU A 205 -1.35 -9.94 -1.94
N GLN A 206 -2.04 -9.36 -2.92
CA GLN A 206 -2.15 -9.92 -4.27
C GLN A 206 -0.80 -9.94 -5.00
N VAL A 207 -0.15 -8.79 -5.06
CA VAL A 207 1.02 -8.56 -5.92
C VAL A 207 2.20 -9.48 -5.56
N PRO A 208 2.60 -9.66 -4.29
CA PRO A 208 3.68 -10.58 -3.92
C PRO A 208 3.40 -12.02 -4.34
N LEU A 209 2.15 -12.49 -4.22
CA LEU A 209 1.78 -13.84 -4.64
C LEU A 209 1.83 -13.99 -6.17
N LEU A 210 1.35 -12.99 -6.92
CA LEU A 210 1.45 -12.97 -8.39
C LEU A 210 2.91 -13.01 -8.88
N LEU A 211 3.82 -12.28 -8.21
CA LEU A 211 5.25 -12.33 -8.49
C LEU A 211 5.81 -13.73 -8.23
N LYS A 212 5.49 -14.35 -7.09
CA LYS A 212 5.89 -15.73 -6.77
C LYS A 212 5.40 -16.76 -7.80
N MET A 213 4.21 -16.53 -8.36
CA MET A 213 3.62 -17.36 -9.42
C MET A 213 4.21 -17.09 -10.81
N LYS A 214 5.23 -16.23 -10.94
CA LYS A 214 5.84 -15.79 -12.21
C LYS A 214 4.85 -15.11 -13.16
N ARG A 215 3.77 -14.53 -12.62
CA ARG A 215 2.77 -13.76 -13.38
C ARG A 215 3.11 -12.26 -13.38
N SER A 216 4.34 -11.94 -13.78
CA SER A 216 4.96 -10.61 -13.78
C SER A 216 4.10 -9.49 -14.40
N LYS A 217 3.52 -9.74 -15.58
CA LYS A 217 2.69 -8.74 -16.29
C LYS A 217 1.40 -8.43 -15.52
N LEU A 218 0.78 -9.45 -14.94
CA LEU A 218 -0.44 -9.30 -14.14
C LEU A 218 -0.15 -8.64 -12.78
N ALA A 219 1.00 -8.97 -12.17
CA ALA A 219 1.45 -8.32 -10.95
C ALA A 219 1.64 -6.81 -11.18
N LEU A 220 2.25 -6.41 -12.30
CA LEU A 220 2.44 -5.01 -12.65
C LEU A 220 1.11 -4.29 -12.91
N SER A 221 0.18 -4.91 -13.66
CA SER A 221 -1.14 -4.28 -13.90
C SER A 221 -1.92 -4.10 -12.60
N LYS A 222 -1.90 -5.11 -11.70
CA LYS A 222 -2.57 -5.02 -10.39
C LYS A 222 -1.93 -3.99 -9.46
N ALA A 223 -0.60 -3.85 -9.50
CA ALA A 223 0.08 -2.78 -8.76
C ALA A 223 -0.34 -1.40 -9.29
N ILE A 224 -0.44 -1.21 -10.60
CA ILE A 224 -0.90 0.07 -11.20
C ILE A 224 -2.36 0.34 -10.83
N GLU A 225 -3.25 -0.65 -10.94
CA GLU A 225 -4.67 -0.53 -10.55
C GLU A 225 -4.85 -0.14 -9.08
N SER A 226 -3.92 -0.54 -8.22
CA SER A 226 -3.96 -0.19 -6.79
C SER A 226 -3.65 1.28 -6.49
N GLY A 227 -3.00 1.99 -7.43
CA GLY A 227 -2.54 3.36 -7.23
C GLY A 227 -1.37 3.53 -6.25
N ASP A 228 -0.88 2.44 -5.65
CA ASP A 228 0.25 2.46 -4.72
C ASP A 228 1.59 2.50 -5.50
N THR A 229 2.28 3.65 -5.43
CA THR A 229 3.56 3.84 -6.11
C THR A 229 4.65 2.93 -5.57
N ASP A 230 4.64 2.63 -4.28
CA ASP A 230 5.65 1.78 -3.66
C ASP A 230 5.49 0.33 -4.12
N LEU A 231 4.24 -0.12 -4.26
CA LEU A 231 3.93 -1.43 -4.80
C LEU A 231 4.35 -1.55 -6.27
N VAL A 232 4.12 -0.50 -7.07
CA VAL A 232 4.61 -0.44 -8.46
C VAL A 232 6.14 -0.51 -8.51
N PHE A 233 6.84 0.27 -7.68
CA PHE A 233 8.31 0.21 -7.62
C PHE A 233 8.82 -1.16 -7.17
N THR A 234 8.15 -1.80 -6.21
CA THR A 234 8.49 -3.15 -5.76
C THR A 234 8.44 -4.14 -6.92
N VAL A 235 7.38 -4.09 -7.74
CA VAL A 235 7.27 -4.91 -8.95
C VAL A 235 8.37 -4.56 -9.95
N LEU A 236 8.59 -3.28 -10.23
CA LEU A 236 9.59 -2.83 -11.22
C LEU A 236 11.01 -3.29 -10.86
N LEU A 237 11.40 -3.16 -9.60
CA LEU A 237 12.71 -3.60 -9.12
C LEU A 237 12.85 -5.12 -9.21
N HIS A 238 11.80 -5.86 -8.85
CA HIS A 238 11.78 -7.32 -9.03
C HIS A 238 11.92 -7.72 -10.50
N LEU A 239 11.19 -7.06 -11.40
CA LEU A 239 11.28 -7.33 -12.85
C LEU A 239 12.65 -7.00 -13.43
N LYS A 240 13.28 -5.92 -12.96
CA LYS A 240 14.63 -5.54 -13.38
C LYS A 240 15.68 -6.59 -13.03
N ASN A 241 15.52 -7.27 -11.89
CA ASN A 241 16.45 -8.31 -11.44
C ASN A 241 16.21 -9.67 -12.13
N GLU A 242 14.96 -9.99 -12.47
CA GLU A 242 14.59 -11.27 -13.09
C GLU A 242 14.69 -11.28 -14.61
N LEU A 243 14.37 -10.15 -15.27
CA LEU A 243 14.33 -10.05 -16.72
C LEU A 243 15.65 -9.50 -17.26
N ASN A 244 16.01 -9.89 -18.49
CA ASN A 244 17.05 -9.18 -19.22
C ASN A 244 16.58 -7.76 -19.57
N ARG A 245 17.54 -6.88 -19.88
CA ARG A 245 17.28 -5.46 -20.18
C ARG A 245 16.26 -5.26 -21.30
N GLY A 246 16.27 -6.11 -22.34
CA GLY A 246 15.34 -6.02 -23.47
C GLY A 246 13.90 -6.38 -23.10
N ASP A 247 13.69 -7.52 -22.45
CA ASP A 247 12.38 -8.01 -22.01
C ASP A 247 11.76 -7.09 -20.95
N PHE A 248 12.59 -6.52 -20.08
CA PHE A 248 12.17 -5.51 -19.11
C PHE A 248 11.61 -4.25 -19.80
N PHE A 249 12.35 -3.67 -20.74
CA PHE A 249 11.87 -2.50 -21.48
C PHE A 249 10.66 -2.79 -22.37
N MET A 250 10.59 -3.97 -23.00
CA MET A 250 9.39 -4.40 -23.73
C MET A 250 8.16 -4.50 -22.82
N THR A 251 8.33 -4.96 -21.58
CA THR A 251 7.24 -5.03 -20.59
C THR A 251 6.80 -3.63 -20.18
N LEU A 252 7.74 -2.72 -19.94
CA LEU A 252 7.47 -1.32 -19.60
C LEU A 252 6.76 -0.56 -20.73
N ARG A 253 7.15 -0.78 -21.99
CA ARG A 253 6.54 -0.11 -23.15
C ARG A 253 5.04 -0.40 -23.27
N ASN A 254 4.62 -1.61 -22.90
CA ASN A 254 3.21 -1.99 -22.89
C ASN A 254 2.42 -1.39 -21.70
N GLN A 255 3.09 -0.72 -20.76
CA GLN A 255 2.49 -0.16 -19.55
C GLN A 255 2.98 1.29 -19.32
N PRO A 256 2.36 2.30 -19.97
CA PRO A 256 2.84 3.68 -19.97
C PRO A 256 3.01 4.31 -18.58
N MET A 257 2.13 3.97 -17.63
CA MET A 257 2.20 4.46 -16.24
C MET A 257 3.41 3.90 -15.48
N ALA A 258 3.73 2.62 -15.69
CA ALA A 258 4.93 2.02 -15.10
C ALA A 258 6.19 2.64 -15.71
N LEU A 259 6.19 2.90 -17.02
CA LEU A 259 7.31 3.55 -17.71
C LEU A 259 7.53 4.99 -17.22
N SER A 260 6.47 5.77 -17.00
CA SER A 260 6.60 7.15 -16.49
C SER A 260 7.20 7.18 -15.07
N LEU A 261 6.73 6.30 -14.18
CA LEU A 261 7.29 6.14 -12.83
C LEU A 261 8.74 5.66 -12.88
N TYR A 262 9.05 4.70 -13.75
CA TYR A 262 10.43 4.23 -13.92
C TYR A 262 11.38 5.31 -14.44
N ARG A 263 10.92 6.16 -15.39
CA ARG A 263 11.69 7.33 -15.84
C ARG A 263 11.95 8.32 -14.71
N GLN A 264 10.97 8.56 -13.84
CA GLN A 264 11.16 9.42 -12.68
C GLN A 264 12.21 8.84 -11.73
N PHE A 265 12.19 7.54 -11.48
CA PHE A 265 13.24 6.86 -10.71
C PHE A 265 14.62 7.02 -11.37
N CYS A 266 14.73 6.81 -12.68
CA CYS A 266 16.00 6.92 -13.40
C CYS A 266 16.57 8.35 -13.38
N LYS A 267 15.73 9.39 -13.34
CA LYS A 267 16.18 10.79 -13.22
C LYS A 267 17.01 11.04 -11.95
N HIS A 268 16.78 10.27 -10.89
CA HIS A 268 17.48 10.44 -9.61
C HIS A 268 18.65 9.47 -9.42
N GLN A 269 18.53 8.23 -9.91
CA GLN A 269 19.52 7.19 -9.61
C GLN A 269 20.32 6.68 -10.82
N GLU A 270 19.75 6.70 -12.03
CA GLU A 270 20.32 6.01 -13.20
C GLU A 270 20.21 6.85 -14.48
N LEU A 271 21.04 7.88 -14.59
CA LEU A 271 21.04 8.81 -15.72
C LEU A 271 21.38 8.14 -17.06
N ASP A 272 22.29 7.16 -17.09
CA ASP A 272 22.64 6.43 -18.31
C ASP A 272 21.48 5.56 -18.81
N THR A 273 20.78 4.88 -17.88
CA THR A 273 19.56 4.14 -18.22
C THR A 273 18.48 5.07 -18.76
N LEU A 274 18.34 6.28 -18.20
CA LEU A 274 17.41 7.28 -18.71
C LEU A 274 17.74 7.72 -20.14
N LYS A 275 19.03 7.93 -20.45
CA LYS A 275 19.49 8.25 -21.80
C LYS A 275 19.15 7.14 -22.79
N ASP A 276 19.40 5.88 -22.42
CA ASP A 276 19.06 4.73 -23.27
C ASP A 276 17.56 4.64 -23.54
N LEU A 277 16.72 4.89 -22.53
CA LEU A 277 15.26 4.95 -22.68
C LEU A 277 14.84 6.04 -23.69
N TYR A 278 15.39 7.25 -23.57
CA TYR A 278 15.08 8.33 -24.51
C TYR A 278 15.52 8.01 -25.94
N ASN A 279 16.65 7.31 -26.12
CA ASN A 279 17.10 6.83 -27.43
C ASN A 279 16.18 5.76 -28.01
N GLN A 280 15.75 4.78 -27.21
CA GLN A 280 14.87 3.70 -27.68
C GLN A 280 13.47 4.19 -28.06
N ASP A 281 12.96 5.20 -27.36
CA ASP A 281 11.64 5.78 -27.60
C ASP A 281 11.64 6.87 -28.68
N ASP A 282 12.78 7.13 -29.33
CA ASP A 282 13.00 8.26 -30.26
C ASP A 282 12.56 9.62 -29.67
N ASN A 283 12.66 9.77 -28.35
CA ASN A 283 12.29 11.00 -27.66
C ASN A 283 13.46 11.99 -27.68
N HIS A 284 13.69 12.54 -28.87
CA HIS A 284 14.79 13.45 -29.13
C HIS A 284 14.68 14.79 -28.36
N GLN A 285 13.47 15.20 -27.99
CA GLN A 285 13.22 16.41 -27.19
C GLN A 285 13.82 16.28 -25.78
N GLU A 286 13.52 15.16 -25.10
CA GLU A 286 14.06 14.88 -23.78
C GLU A 286 15.56 14.58 -23.83
N LEU A 287 16.02 13.91 -24.89
CA LEU A 287 17.44 13.64 -25.11
C LEU A 287 18.25 14.93 -25.23
N GLY A 288 17.77 15.92 -26.00
CA GLY A 288 18.41 17.24 -26.08
C GLY A 288 18.48 17.93 -24.70
N SER A 289 17.39 17.87 -23.94
CA SER A 289 17.32 18.44 -22.59
C SER A 289 18.29 17.74 -21.61
N PHE A 290 18.44 16.41 -21.74
CA PHE A 290 19.40 15.62 -20.99
C PHE A 290 20.85 16.05 -21.32
N HIS A 291 21.20 16.17 -22.60
CA HIS A 291 22.53 16.59 -23.03
C HIS A 291 22.89 17.99 -22.55
N ILE A 292 21.94 18.93 -22.54
CA ILE A 292 22.16 20.26 -21.93
C ILE A 292 22.58 20.10 -20.46
N ARG A 293 21.76 19.42 -19.65
CA ARG A 293 22.05 19.28 -18.20
C ARG A 293 23.37 18.56 -17.96
N ALA A 294 23.62 17.49 -18.71
CA ALA A 294 24.87 16.74 -18.63
C ALA A 294 26.09 17.61 -18.98
N SER A 295 25.98 18.50 -19.98
CA SER A 295 27.08 19.38 -20.38
C SER A 295 27.53 20.34 -19.27
N TYR A 296 26.60 20.85 -18.45
CA TYR A 296 26.95 21.73 -17.34
C TYR A 296 27.39 20.97 -16.08
N ALA A 297 26.96 19.71 -15.93
CA ALA A 297 27.32 18.90 -14.78
C ALA A 297 28.67 18.17 -14.94
N ALA A 298 29.02 17.75 -16.16
CA ALA A 298 30.16 16.88 -16.41
C ALA A 298 31.37 17.60 -17.05
N GLU A 299 31.15 18.68 -17.80
CA GLU A 299 32.22 19.35 -18.56
C GLU A 299 32.71 20.62 -17.85
N GLU A 300 33.94 20.54 -17.33
CA GLU A 300 34.66 21.70 -16.78
C GLU A 300 35.24 22.60 -17.87
N ARG A 301 35.54 22.04 -19.05
CA ARG A 301 36.12 22.77 -20.18
C ARG A 301 35.04 23.21 -21.16
N ILE A 302 35.25 24.39 -21.74
CA ILE A 302 34.30 25.00 -22.67
C ILE A 302 34.21 24.20 -23.96
N GLU A 303 35.34 23.69 -24.47
CA GLU A 303 35.35 22.91 -25.72
C GLU A 303 34.52 21.63 -25.58
N GLY A 304 34.64 20.95 -24.43
CA GLY A 304 33.83 19.78 -24.09
C GLY A 304 32.36 20.13 -23.95
N ARG A 305 32.05 21.20 -23.20
CA ARG A 305 30.67 21.69 -23.02
C ARG A 305 30.02 22.05 -24.35
N VAL A 306 30.73 22.77 -25.22
CA VAL A 306 30.23 23.17 -26.55
C VAL A 306 30.02 21.94 -27.44
N ALA A 307 30.90 20.93 -27.40
CA ALA A 307 30.70 19.69 -28.13
C ALA A 307 29.44 18.95 -27.64
N ALA A 308 29.21 18.88 -26.33
CA ALA A 308 28.00 18.30 -25.75
C ALA A 308 26.73 19.09 -26.11
N LEU A 309 26.78 20.43 -26.09
CA LEU A 309 25.68 21.28 -26.54
C LEU A 309 25.39 21.11 -28.04
N GLN A 310 26.40 20.84 -28.87
CA GLN A 310 26.18 20.51 -30.27
C GLN A 310 25.35 19.23 -30.40
N THR A 311 25.68 18.18 -29.63
CA THR A 311 24.87 16.95 -29.62
C THR A 311 23.43 17.20 -29.14
N ALA A 312 23.23 18.15 -28.22
CA ALA A 312 21.89 18.57 -27.78
C ALA A 312 21.12 19.29 -28.89
N ALA A 313 21.76 20.21 -29.61
CA ALA A 313 21.17 20.92 -30.75
C ALA A 313 20.75 19.95 -31.86
N ASP A 314 21.62 19.00 -32.22
CA ASP A 314 21.33 17.95 -33.20
C ASP A 314 20.11 17.12 -32.79
N ALA A 315 19.97 16.81 -31.50
CA ALA A 315 18.80 16.12 -30.96
C ALA A 315 17.52 16.98 -31.08
N PHE A 316 17.57 18.29 -30.77
CA PHE A 316 16.41 19.17 -30.96
C PHE A 316 16.00 19.32 -32.42
N TYR A 317 16.96 19.33 -33.36
CA TYR A 317 16.64 19.30 -34.79
C TYR A 317 15.92 18.01 -35.18
N LYS A 318 16.38 16.85 -34.70
CA LYS A 318 15.65 15.57 -34.89
C LYS A 318 14.25 15.61 -34.26
N ALA A 319 14.10 16.31 -33.13
CA ALA A 319 12.81 16.54 -32.47
C ALA A 319 11.91 17.57 -33.19
N LYS A 320 12.39 18.22 -34.27
CA LYS A 320 11.74 19.34 -34.97
C LYS A 320 11.47 20.55 -34.06
N ASN A 321 12.24 20.72 -32.98
CA ASN A 321 12.17 21.88 -32.10
C ASN A 321 13.22 22.91 -32.50
N GLU A 322 12.90 23.70 -33.52
CA GLU A 322 13.83 24.69 -34.08
C GLU A 322 14.20 25.79 -33.07
N PHE A 323 13.27 26.16 -32.19
CA PHE A 323 13.52 27.14 -31.14
C PHE A 323 14.61 26.65 -30.17
N ALA A 324 14.45 25.43 -29.62
CA ALA A 324 15.42 24.88 -28.67
C ALA A 324 16.78 24.63 -29.33
N ALA A 325 16.80 24.19 -30.58
CA ALA A 325 18.03 24.02 -31.34
C ALA A 325 18.78 25.36 -31.51
N LYS A 326 18.10 26.40 -32.04
CA LYS A 326 18.68 27.73 -32.22
C LYS A 326 19.12 28.37 -30.90
N ALA A 327 18.31 28.24 -29.85
CA ALA A 327 18.68 28.75 -28.53
C ALA A 327 19.96 28.06 -27.98
N THR A 328 20.12 26.76 -28.26
CA THR A 328 21.33 26.02 -27.88
C THR A 328 22.54 26.47 -28.71
N GLU A 329 22.37 26.74 -30.00
CA GLU A 329 23.41 27.31 -30.87
C GLU A 329 23.84 28.72 -30.44
N ASP A 330 22.88 29.57 -30.12
CA ASP A 330 23.14 30.92 -29.60
C ASP A 330 23.89 30.83 -28.26
N GLN A 331 23.55 29.89 -27.39
CA GLN A 331 24.29 29.66 -26.15
C GLN A 331 25.74 29.21 -26.42
N MET A 332 25.96 28.31 -27.38
CA MET A 332 27.33 27.93 -27.78
C MET A 332 28.12 29.13 -28.32
N ARG A 333 27.49 29.98 -29.13
CA ARG A 333 28.10 31.22 -29.64
C ARG A 333 28.45 32.17 -28.51
N LEU A 334 27.55 32.34 -27.53
CA LEU A 334 27.77 33.21 -26.38
C LEU A 334 28.95 32.73 -25.54
N LEU A 335 29.02 31.43 -25.20
CA LEU A 335 30.13 30.84 -24.44
C LEU A 335 31.50 31.08 -25.13
N ARG A 336 31.57 30.91 -26.46
CA ARG A 336 32.79 31.19 -27.23
C ARG A 336 33.17 32.67 -27.23
N ILE A 337 32.19 33.57 -27.20
CA ILE A 337 32.45 35.02 -27.11
C ILE A 337 32.90 35.37 -25.70
N GLN A 338 32.20 34.91 -24.66
CA GLN A 338 32.55 35.13 -23.26
C GLN A 338 33.96 34.65 -22.96
N ARG A 339 34.36 33.48 -23.48
CA ARG A 339 35.74 32.99 -23.31
C ARG A 339 36.77 33.95 -23.88
N ARG A 340 36.55 34.43 -25.11
CA ARG A 340 37.44 35.43 -25.74
C ARG A 340 37.46 36.74 -24.97
N LEU A 341 36.33 37.16 -24.39
CA LEU A 341 36.27 38.35 -23.54
C LEU A 341 37.09 38.17 -22.27
N GLU A 342 37.03 37.01 -21.61
CA GLU A 342 37.89 36.71 -20.46
C GLU A 342 39.38 36.73 -20.83
N ASP A 343 39.74 36.14 -21.97
CA ASP A 343 41.13 36.08 -22.43
C ASP A 343 41.67 37.48 -22.82
N GLU A 344 40.83 38.37 -23.38
CA GLU A 344 41.24 39.70 -23.85
C GLU A 344 41.15 40.81 -22.79
N LEU A 345 40.09 40.81 -21.97
CA LEU A 345 39.78 41.90 -21.03
C LEU A 345 40.12 41.54 -19.59
N GLY A 346 40.27 40.25 -19.29
CA GLY A 346 40.29 39.76 -17.91
C GLY A 346 38.92 39.87 -17.23
N GLY A 347 38.74 39.14 -16.13
CA GLY A 347 37.48 39.09 -15.39
C GLY A 347 36.68 37.81 -15.60
N ARG A 348 35.44 37.78 -15.09
CA ARG A 348 34.53 36.62 -15.19
C ARG A 348 33.37 36.97 -16.11
N PHE A 349 33.36 36.38 -17.30
CA PHE A 349 32.27 36.52 -18.27
C PHE A 349 31.56 35.20 -18.55
N LEU A 350 32.19 34.06 -18.27
CA LEU A 350 31.59 32.75 -18.52
C LEU A 350 30.32 32.53 -17.71
N ASP A 351 29.35 31.88 -18.34
CA ASP A 351 28.05 31.50 -17.79
C ASP A 351 27.15 32.68 -17.36
N LEU A 352 27.57 33.91 -17.61
CA LEU A 352 26.68 35.08 -17.53
C LEU A 352 25.59 34.97 -18.58
N SER A 353 24.41 35.52 -18.28
CA SER A 353 23.39 35.69 -19.32
C SER A 353 23.89 36.66 -20.38
N LEU A 354 23.28 36.64 -21.57
CA LEU A 354 23.56 37.64 -22.61
C LEU A 354 23.39 39.08 -22.08
N HIS A 355 22.41 39.30 -21.21
CA HIS A 355 22.14 40.62 -20.64
C HIS A 355 23.27 41.03 -19.69
N ASP A 356 23.64 40.14 -18.77
CA ASP A 356 24.71 40.41 -17.81
C ASP A 356 26.07 40.57 -18.50
N THR A 357 26.29 39.84 -19.60
CA THR A 357 27.50 40.02 -20.45
C THR A 357 27.53 41.41 -21.08
N VAL A 358 26.38 41.91 -21.58
CA VAL A 358 26.29 43.26 -22.14
C VAL A 358 26.46 44.32 -21.05
N THR A 359 25.82 44.14 -19.89
CA THR A 359 25.94 45.05 -18.73
C THR A 359 27.38 45.14 -18.24
N THR A 360 28.04 44.00 -18.00
CA THR A 360 29.45 43.95 -17.56
C THR A 360 30.40 44.62 -18.55
N LEU A 361 30.16 44.50 -19.86
CA LEU A 361 30.92 45.23 -20.88
C LEU A 361 30.70 46.74 -20.83
N ILE A 362 29.48 47.21 -20.55
CA ILE A 362 29.17 48.64 -20.40
C ILE A 362 29.83 49.18 -19.13
N LEU A 363 29.72 48.46 -18.01
CA LEU A 363 30.37 48.79 -16.74
C LEU A 363 31.91 48.86 -16.89
N GLY A 364 32.49 47.99 -17.72
CA GLY A 364 33.91 48.01 -18.06
C GLY A 364 34.32 49.09 -19.09
N GLY A 365 33.42 49.98 -19.51
CA GLY A 365 33.70 51.03 -20.50
C GLY A 365 33.82 50.53 -21.95
N HIS A 366 33.53 49.27 -22.22
CA HIS A 366 33.63 48.65 -23.54
C HIS A 366 32.35 48.78 -24.38
N ASN A 367 31.81 50.00 -24.47
CA ASN A 367 30.51 50.32 -25.09
C ASN A 367 30.37 49.83 -26.55
N LYS A 368 31.44 49.92 -27.35
CA LYS A 368 31.43 49.45 -28.75
C LYS A 368 31.24 47.94 -28.85
N ARG A 369 31.89 47.17 -27.95
CA ARG A 369 31.78 45.71 -27.91
C ARG A 369 30.40 45.28 -27.41
N ALA A 370 29.86 45.99 -26.41
CA ALA A 370 28.50 45.78 -25.93
C ALA A 370 27.44 46.00 -27.02
N GLU A 371 27.56 47.08 -27.81
CA GLU A 371 26.68 47.33 -28.95
C GLU A 371 26.81 46.28 -30.05
N GLN A 372 28.04 45.85 -30.35
CA GLN A 372 28.28 44.79 -31.33
C GLN A 372 27.64 43.48 -30.88
N LEU A 373 27.81 43.09 -29.62
CA LEU A 373 27.20 41.88 -29.05
C LEU A 373 25.67 41.95 -29.09
N ALA A 374 25.10 43.11 -28.75
CA ALA A 374 23.65 43.32 -28.80
C ALA A 374 23.09 43.19 -30.22
N ARG A 375 23.80 43.68 -31.24
CA ARG A 375 23.43 43.50 -32.65
C ARG A 375 23.55 42.04 -33.10
N ASP A 376 24.63 41.39 -32.71
CA ASP A 376 24.96 40.01 -33.08
C ASP A 376 23.91 38.99 -32.59
N PHE A 377 23.33 39.23 -31.42
CA PHE A 377 22.24 38.43 -30.82
C PHE A 377 20.85 39.06 -30.97
N ARG A 378 20.72 40.15 -31.74
CA ARG A 378 19.46 40.83 -32.05
C ARG A 378 18.67 41.23 -30.79
N ILE A 379 19.35 41.76 -29.77
CA ILE A 379 18.70 42.32 -28.59
C ILE A 379 17.83 43.52 -29.03
N PRO A 380 16.53 43.57 -28.67
CA PRO A 380 15.68 44.71 -29.02
C PRO A 380 16.24 46.04 -28.50
N ASP A 381 16.19 47.09 -29.32
CA ASP A 381 16.77 48.40 -28.97
C ASP A 381 16.29 48.94 -27.63
N LYS A 382 14.98 48.86 -27.36
CA LYS A 382 14.39 49.27 -26.07
C LYS A 382 15.06 48.60 -24.87
N ARG A 383 15.38 47.31 -25.01
CA ARG A 383 16.01 46.51 -23.96
C ARG A 383 17.49 46.85 -23.80
N LEU A 384 18.19 47.08 -24.90
CA LEU A 384 19.56 47.59 -24.86
C LEU A 384 19.62 48.98 -24.18
N TRP A 385 18.65 49.86 -24.43
CA TRP A 385 18.59 51.17 -23.78
C TRP A 385 18.41 51.06 -22.27
N TRP A 386 17.55 50.16 -21.80
CA TRP A 386 17.40 49.87 -20.37
C TRP A 386 18.68 49.35 -19.73
N LEU A 387 19.37 48.42 -20.39
CA LEU A 387 20.66 47.90 -19.88
C LEU A 387 21.72 49.00 -19.80
N LYS A 388 21.81 49.86 -20.82
CA LYS A 388 22.72 51.01 -20.82
C LYS A 388 22.39 52.01 -19.73
N LEU A 389 21.11 52.34 -19.57
CA LEU A 389 20.68 53.30 -18.55
C LEU A 389 21.01 52.79 -17.14
N ALA A 390 20.67 51.54 -16.83
CA ALA A 390 20.98 50.93 -15.55
C ALA A 390 22.50 50.91 -15.29
N ALA A 391 23.29 50.45 -16.27
CA ALA A 391 24.74 50.37 -16.13
C ALA A 391 25.42 51.75 -15.98
N LEU A 392 24.96 52.78 -16.71
CA LEU A 392 25.50 54.14 -16.59
C LEU A 392 25.10 54.81 -15.27
N ALA A 393 23.89 54.53 -14.78
CA ALA A 393 23.45 54.96 -13.45
C ALA A 393 24.30 54.30 -12.35
N ASP A 394 24.58 53.00 -12.45
CA ASP A 394 25.45 52.28 -11.51
C ASP A 394 26.92 52.78 -11.52
N LEU A 395 27.38 53.32 -12.65
CA LEU A 395 28.70 53.96 -12.79
C LEU A 395 28.72 55.43 -12.35
N GLU A 396 27.57 56.03 -12.05
CA GLU A 396 27.39 57.47 -11.82
C GLU A 396 27.94 58.34 -12.99
N ASP A 397 27.97 57.81 -14.21
CA ASP A 397 28.44 58.51 -15.41
C ASP A 397 27.30 59.34 -16.03
N TRP A 398 26.98 60.44 -15.33
CA TRP A 398 25.89 61.35 -15.69
C TRP A 398 26.14 62.08 -17.02
N GLU A 399 27.41 62.26 -17.42
CA GLU A 399 27.76 62.92 -18.68
C GLU A 399 27.40 62.06 -19.90
N GLU A 400 27.76 60.77 -19.88
CA GLU A 400 27.37 59.84 -20.94
C GLU A 400 25.86 59.56 -20.92
N LEU A 401 25.22 59.56 -19.75
CA LEU A 401 23.77 59.42 -19.62
C LEU A 401 23.04 60.64 -20.22
N GLU A 402 23.54 61.87 -20.00
CA GLU A 402 22.98 63.08 -20.60
C GLU A 402 23.14 63.06 -22.13
N LYS A 403 24.33 62.68 -22.66
CA LYS A 403 24.56 62.52 -24.10
C LYS A 403 23.64 61.46 -24.70
N PHE A 404 23.45 60.34 -23.99
CA PHE A 404 22.57 59.26 -24.41
C PHE A 404 21.11 59.74 -24.50
N SER A 405 20.64 60.50 -23.50
CA SER A 405 19.29 61.07 -23.47
C SER A 405 19.00 62.00 -24.65
N LYS A 406 20.00 62.78 -25.09
CA LYS A 406 19.89 63.72 -26.22
C LYS A 406 19.94 63.03 -27.59
N SER A 407 20.50 61.82 -27.65
CA SER A 407 20.74 61.11 -28.91
C SER A 407 19.57 60.28 -29.45
N LYS A 408 18.56 59.97 -28.63
CA LYS A 408 17.45 59.05 -28.99
C LYS A 408 16.07 59.69 -28.80
N ILE A 409 15.28 59.64 -29.88
CA ILE A 409 13.94 60.24 -30.01
C ILE A 409 12.89 59.30 -29.42
N THR A 410 12.86 59.14 -28.10
CA THR A 410 11.74 58.45 -27.43
C THR A 410 11.31 59.22 -26.20
N ASP A 411 10.05 59.63 -26.14
CA ASP A 411 9.51 60.62 -25.20
C ASP A 411 9.71 60.30 -23.71
N TRP A 412 9.89 59.03 -23.34
CA TRP A 412 10.04 58.61 -21.94
C TRP A 412 11.49 58.58 -21.44
N LEU A 413 12.48 58.42 -22.33
CA LEU A 413 13.89 58.26 -21.96
C LEU A 413 14.49 59.55 -21.36
N PRO A 414 14.26 60.74 -21.93
CA PRO A 414 14.69 62.02 -21.35
C PRO A 414 13.97 62.43 -20.06
N ALA A 415 12.79 61.85 -19.77
CA ALA A 415 12.07 62.06 -18.51
C ALA A 415 12.67 61.18 -17.41
N LEU A 416 12.86 59.89 -17.70
CA LEU A 416 13.46 58.92 -16.77
C LEU A 416 14.92 59.25 -16.40
N CYS A 417 15.72 59.74 -17.36
CA CYS A 417 17.10 60.19 -17.10
C CYS A 417 17.14 61.43 -16.19
N ARG A 418 16.14 62.33 -16.29
CA ARG A 418 16.02 63.52 -15.43
C ARG A 418 15.63 63.13 -14.01
N ASP A 419 14.66 62.25 -13.85
CA ASP A 419 14.23 61.76 -12.53
C ASP A 419 15.39 61.05 -11.80
N LEU A 420 16.23 60.29 -12.51
CA LEU A 420 17.41 59.64 -11.95
C LEU A 420 18.52 60.64 -11.57
N HIS A 421 18.68 61.74 -12.31
CA HIS A 421 19.66 62.79 -11.99
C HIS A 421 19.20 63.71 -10.85
N GLU A 422 17.89 63.91 -10.68
CA GLU A 422 17.31 64.71 -9.60
C GLU A 422 17.23 63.96 -8.25
N THR A 423 17.40 62.63 -8.25
CA THR A 423 17.30 61.78 -7.05
C THR A 423 18.66 61.29 -6.51
N ALA A 424 19.76 61.51 -7.25
CA ALA A 424 21.14 61.33 -6.80
C ALA A 424 21.74 62.67 -6.37
#